data_AF-A0A8D8SQ97-F1
#
_entry.id   AF-A0A8D8SQ97-F1
#
_cell.length_a   1.000
_cell.length_b   1.000
_cell.length_c   1.000
_cell.angle_alpha   90.00
_cell.angle_beta   90.00
_cell.angle_gamma   90.00
#
_symmetry.space_group_name_H-M   'P 1'
#
loop_
_entity.id
_entity.type
_entity.pdbx_description
1 polymer ?
#
loop_
_entity_poly.entity_id
_entity_poly.type
_entity_poly.pdbx_seq_one_letter_code
_entity_poly.pdbx_strand_id
1 'polypeptide(L)'
;MKKQNIRTLSLIVCTFTYLLIGASVFDALESETENRRWTTLSDIEKMIMNKYNISPDDFKLLETLILKSEPHKAGQQWKFAGSFYYATTVLTTIGYGHSTPNTIGGKLFTMFYAMVGIPLGLVMINL
;
A
#
# COMPACT_ATOMS: atom_id res chain seq x y z
N MET A 1 -37.48 0.02 18.78
CA MET A 1 -35.99 0.14 18.85
C MET A 1 -35.62 1.55 19.28
N LYS A 2 -34.58 1.74 20.11
CA LYS A 2 -34.12 3.09 20.50
C LYS A 2 -33.67 3.86 19.25
N LYS A 3 -33.97 5.16 19.14
CA LYS A 3 -33.60 6.02 17.99
C LYS A 3 -32.11 5.91 17.61
N GLN A 4 -31.24 5.74 18.62
CA GLN A 4 -29.80 5.56 18.42
C GLN A 4 -29.44 4.26 17.69
N ASN A 5 -30.13 3.15 17.99
CA ASN A 5 -29.90 1.87 17.33
C ASN A 5 -30.31 1.92 15.86
N ILE A 6 -31.38 2.66 15.55
CA ILE A 6 -31.85 2.85 14.17
C ILE A 6 -30.84 3.68 13.37
N ARG A 7 -30.30 4.75 13.96
CA ARG A 7 -29.27 5.60 13.31
C ARG A 7 -28.00 4.81 13.03
N THR A 8 -27.49 4.06 14.00
CA THR A 8 -26.29 3.24 13.81
C THR A 8 -26.51 2.17 12.73
N LEU A 9 -27.63 1.47 12.76
CA LEU A 9 -27.95 0.46 11.75
C LEU A 9 -28.05 1.08 10.34
N SER A 10 -28.69 2.24 10.22
CA SER A 10 -28.79 2.97 8.95
C SER A 10 -27.43 3.37 8.39
N LEU A 11 -26.51 3.86 9.24
CA LEU A 11 -25.14 4.19 8.82
C LEU A 11 -24.39 2.96 8.33
N ILE A 12 -24.47 1.84 9.07
CA ILE A 12 -23.82 0.58 8.68
C ILE A 12 -24.31 0.12 7.30
N VAL A 13 -25.63 0.10 7.10
CA VAL A 13 -26.23 -0.32 5.81
C VAL A 13 -25.77 0.62 4.69
N CYS A 14 -25.82 1.93 4.90
CA CYS A 14 -25.40 2.93 3.92
C CYS A 14 -23.92 2.77 3.51
N THR A 15 -23.02 2.65 4.49
CA THR A 15 -21.59 2.43 4.24
C THR A 15 -21.35 1.13 3.49
N PHE A 16 -22.04 0.05 3.87
CA PHE A 16 -21.89 -1.24 3.18
C PHE A 16 -22.34 -1.15 1.72
N THR A 17 -23.49 -0.54 1.45
CA THR A 17 -23.97 -0.32 0.08
C THR A 17 -23.04 0.58 -0.73
N TYR A 18 -22.47 1.61 -0.11
CA TYR A 18 -21.50 2.50 -0.76
C TYR A 18 -20.23 1.74 -1.18
N LEU A 19 -19.71 0.87 -0.30
CA LEU A 19 -18.56 0.02 -0.61
C LEU A 19 -18.87 -0.97 -1.75
N LEU A 20 -20.06 -1.57 -1.78
CA LEU A 20 -20.46 -2.47 -2.86
C LEU A 20 -20.51 -1.77 -4.21
N ILE A 21 -21.12 -0.57 -4.26
CA ILE A 21 -21.17 0.23 -5.50
C ILE A 21 -19.75 0.59 -5.94
N GLY A 22 -18.91 1.08 -5.03
CA GLY A 22 -17.52 1.40 -5.31
C GLY A 22 -16.76 0.20 -5.88
N ALA A 23 -16.89 -0.98 -5.26
CA ALA A 23 -16.25 -2.21 -5.72
C ALA A 23 -16.68 -2.59 -7.15
N SER A 24 -17.98 -2.55 -7.46
CA SER A 24 -18.47 -2.85 -8.81
C SER A 24 -18.00 -1.85 -9.85
N VAL A 25 -17.92 -0.55 -9.51
CA VAL A 25 -17.41 0.49 -10.41
C VAL A 25 -15.92 0.29 -10.67
N PHE A 26 -15.11 0.06 -9.63
CA PHE A 26 -13.67 -0.17 -9.82
C PHE A 26 -13.39 -1.44 -10.62
N ASP A 27 -14.11 -2.53 -10.37
CA ASP A 27 -14.00 -3.76 -11.16
C ASP A 27 -14.33 -3.51 -12.65
N ALA A 28 -15.43 -2.82 -12.93
CA ALA A 28 -15.82 -2.51 -14.30
C ALA A 28 -14.81 -1.60 -15.04
N LEU A 29 -14.12 -0.71 -14.31
CA LEU A 29 -13.17 0.24 -14.89
C LEU A 29 -11.74 -0.33 -15.04
N GLU A 30 -11.27 -1.11 -14.07
CA GLU A 30 -9.86 -1.48 -13.96
C GLU A 30 -9.57 -2.93 -14.38
N SER A 31 -10.53 -3.86 -14.25
CA SER A 31 -10.26 -5.29 -14.39
C SER A 31 -9.82 -5.72 -15.80
N GLU A 32 -10.36 -5.11 -16.85
CA GLU A 32 -9.91 -5.41 -18.22
C GLU A 32 -8.47 -4.91 -18.46
N THR A 33 -8.17 -3.70 -17.98
CA THR A 33 -6.84 -3.10 -18.10
C THR A 33 -5.79 -3.90 -17.33
N GLU A 34 -6.12 -4.35 -16.12
CA GLU A 34 -5.25 -5.22 -15.33
C GLU A 34 -4.95 -6.55 -16.04
N ASN A 35 -5.97 -7.22 -16.58
CA ASN A 35 -5.80 -8.48 -17.31
C ASN A 35 -4.92 -8.33 -18.55
N ARG A 36 -5.10 -7.25 -19.32
CA ARG A 36 -4.25 -6.94 -20.49
C ARG A 36 -2.80 -6.70 -20.07
N ARG A 37 -2.58 -5.96 -18.98
CA ARG A 37 -1.24 -5.70 -18.44
C ARG A 37 -0.58 -7.00 -17.96
N TRP A 38 -1.32 -7.87 -17.28
CA TRP A 38 -0.82 -9.16 -16.80
C TRP A 38 -0.40 -10.07 -17.96
N THR A 39 -1.21 -10.12 -19.00
CA THR A 39 -0.91 -10.91 -20.21
C THR A 39 0.34 -10.38 -20.92
N THR A 40 0.41 -9.06 -21.11
CA THR A 40 1.57 -8.41 -21.74
C THR A 40 2.87 -8.66 -20.96
N LEU A 41 2.83 -8.55 -19.62
CA LEU A 41 3.98 -8.82 -18.77
C LEU A 41 4.42 -10.29 -18.85
N SER A 42 3.45 -11.22 -18.83
CA SER A 42 3.71 -12.65 -18.94
C SER A 42 4.35 -13.02 -20.29
N ASP A 43 3.94 -12.34 -21.37
CA ASP A 43 4.51 -12.56 -22.70
C ASP A 43 5.92 -11.98 -22.81
N ILE A 44 6.17 -10.81 -22.22
CA ILE A 44 7.53 -10.21 -22.13
C ILE A 44 8.46 -11.12 -21.31
N GLU A 45 7.99 -11.63 -20.16
CA GLU A 45 8.74 -12.58 -19.33
C GLU A 45 9.15 -13.81 -20.15
N LYS A 46 8.20 -14.47 -20.82
CA LYS A 46 8.49 -15.63 -21.69
C LYS A 46 9.46 -15.28 -22.82
N MET A 47 9.30 -14.10 -23.43
CA MET A 47 10.18 -13.65 -24.50
C MET A 47 11.62 -13.48 -24.00
N ILE A 48 11.82 -12.88 -22.83
CA ILE A 48 13.15 -12.68 -22.23
C ILE A 48 13.76 -14.03 -21.84
N MET A 49 13.00 -14.90 -21.17
CA MET A 49 13.47 -16.23 -20.77
C MET A 49 13.92 -17.06 -21.98
N ASN A 50 13.12 -17.07 -23.06
CA ASN A 50 13.47 -17.80 -24.28
C ASN A 50 14.65 -17.15 -25.03
N LYS A 51 14.68 -15.82 -25.14
CA LYS A 51 15.73 -15.09 -25.88
C LYS A 51 17.12 -15.27 -25.26
N TYR A 52 17.20 -15.30 -23.94
CA TYR A 52 18.46 -15.41 -23.20
C TYR A 52 18.68 -16.79 -22.55
N ASN A 53 17.78 -17.75 -22.80
CA ASN A 53 17.83 -19.10 -22.25
C ASN A 53 17.95 -19.12 -20.71
N ILE A 54 17.13 -18.31 -20.04
CA ILE A 54 17.10 -18.16 -18.57
C ILE A 54 16.15 -19.19 -17.98
N SER A 55 16.56 -19.88 -16.93
CA SER A 55 15.70 -20.83 -16.22
C SER A 55 14.60 -20.09 -15.41
N PRO A 56 13.44 -20.72 -15.14
CA PRO A 56 12.40 -20.10 -14.33
C PRO A 56 12.87 -19.69 -12.93
N ASP A 57 13.78 -20.47 -12.33
CA ASP A 57 14.33 -20.17 -10.99
C ASP A 57 15.28 -18.97 -11.01
N ASP A 58 16.13 -18.87 -12.04
CA ASP A 58 17.02 -17.71 -12.21
C ASP A 58 16.25 -16.43 -12.50
N PHE A 59 15.17 -16.53 -13.29
CA PHE A 59 14.29 -15.40 -13.56
C PHE A 59 13.61 -14.90 -12.28
N LYS A 60 13.14 -15.81 -11.43
CA LYS A 60 12.56 -15.46 -10.11
C LYS A 60 13.57 -14.81 -9.17
N LEU A 61 14.83 -15.24 -9.19
CA LEU A 61 15.89 -14.60 -8.44
C LEU A 61 16.11 -13.16 -8.95
N LEU A 62 16.19 -12.97 -10.26
CA LEU A 62 16.32 -11.66 -10.89
C LEU A 62 15.15 -10.74 -10.55
N GLU A 63 13.91 -11.22 -10.63
CA GLU A 63 12.71 -10.49 -10.23
C GLU A 63 12.79 -10.06 -8.77
N THR A 64 13.18 -10.98 -7.87
CA THR A 64 13.33 -10.68 -6.45
C THR A 64 14.40 -9.60 -6.19
N LEU A 65 15.51 -9.65 -6.93
CA LEU A 65 16.57 -8.63 -6.84
C LEU A 65 16.05 -7.27 -7.33
N ILE A 66 15.33 -7.24 -8.45
CA ILE A 66 14.75 -6.01 -9.00
C ILE A 66 13.76 -5.41 -7.99
N LEU A 67 12.79 -6.18 -7.52
CA LEU A 67 11.77 -5.71 -6.57
C LEU A 67 12.38 -5.19 -5.26
N LYS A 68 13.39 -5.87 -4.70
CA LYS A 68 14.07 -5.40 -3.49
C LYS A 68 14.97 -4.19 -3.72
N SER A 69 15.43 -3.97 -4.95
CA SER A 69 16.23 -2.80 -5.33
C SER A 69 15.40 -1.53 -5.56
N GLU A 70 14.12 -1.66 -5.94
CA GLU A 70 13.23 -0.52 -6.25
C GLU A 70 13.24 0.62 -5.20
N PRO A 71 13.12 0.37 -3.89
CA PRO A 71 13.13 1.44 -2.88
C PRO A 71 14.44 2.23 -2.85
N HIS A 72 15.54 1.62 -3.29
CA HIS A 72 16.87 2.22 -3.34
C HIS A 72 17.09 3.05 -4.61
N LYS A 73 16.27 2.86 -5.66
CA LYS A 73 16.34 3.65 -6.90
C LYS A 73 15.93 5.10 -6.70
N ALA A 74 15.01 5.36 -5.77
CA ALA A 74 14.59 6.71 -5.39
C ALA A 74 15.59 7.41 -4.43
N GLY A 75 16.77 6.83 -4.21
CA GLY A 75 17.82 7.36 -3.34
C GLY A 75 17.75 6.83 -1.91
N GLN A 76 18.57 7.42 -1.03
CA GLN A 76 18.68 6.97 0.37
C GLN A 76 17.46 7.44 1.19
N GLN A 77 16.47 6.54 1.33
CA GLN A 77 15.21 6.80 2.05
C GLN A 77 15.40 7.14 3.54
N TRP A 78 16.44 6.60 4.18
CA TRP A 78 16.68 6.74 5.62
C TRP A 78 17.79 7.75 5.95
N LYS A 79 17.56 9.00 5.54
CA LYS A 79 18.24 10.20 6.07
C LYS A 79 17.21 11.06 6.80
N PHE A 80 17.63 12.15 7.44
CA PHE A 80 16.74 12.97 8.24
C PHE A 80 15.48 13.42 7.47
N ALA A 81 15.63 13.94 6.24
CA ALA A 81 14.50 14.38 5.42
C ALA A 81 13.50 13.24 5.11
N GLY A 82 13.99 12.07 4.69
CA GLY A 82 13.14 10.91 4.42
C GLY A 82 12.51 10.31 5.68
N SER A 83 13.22 10.37 6.81
CA SER A 83 12.71 9.93 8.12
C SER A 83 11.63 10.88 8.64
N PHE A 84 11.81 12.18 8.44
CA PHE A 84 10.81 13.19 8.77
C PHE A 84 9.55 13.01 7.92
N TYR A 85 9.72 12.82 6.60
CA TYR A 85 8.61 12.51 5.71
C TYR A 85 7.87 11.23 6.13
N TYR A 86 8.59 10.14 6.42
CA TYR A 86 8.00 8.91 6.95
C TYR A 86 7.21 9.17 8.24
N ALA A 87 7.79 9.88 9.21
CA ALA A 87 7.12 10.24 10.46
C ALA A 87 5.81 11.03 10.21
N THR A 88 5.82 11.98 9.27
CA THR A 88 4.60 12.69 8.84
C THR A 88 3.57 11.74 8.27
N THR A 89 3.94 10.81 7.38
CA THR A 89 2.98 9.85 6.79
C THR A 89 2.38 8.89 7.80
N VAL A 90 3.10 8.57 8.88
CA VAL A 90 2.58 7.77 10.00
C VAL A 90 1.62 8.61 10.84
N LEU A 91 2.01 9.85 11.17
CA LEU A 91 1.21 10.77 11.96
C LEU A 91 -0.15 11.08 11.30
N THR A 92 -0.16 11.30 9.99
CA THR A 92 -1.36 11.64 9.22
C THR A 92 -2.15 10.43 8.76
N THR A 93 -1.69 9.20 9.06
CA THR A 93 -2.29 7.94 8.59
C THR A 93 -2.33 7.76 7.07
N ILE A 94 -1.56 8.54 6.31
CA ILE A 94 -1.49 8.43 4.84
C ILE A 94 -0.80 7.13 4.40
N GLY A 95 0.38 6.84 4.97
CA GLY A 95 1.05 5.54 4.82
C GLY A 95 1.30 5.05 3.37
N TYR A 96 1.90 5.85 2.49
CA TYR A 96 2.15 5.48 1.07
C TYR A 96 2.89 4.14 0.82
N GLY A 97 3.62 3.61 1.81
CA GLY A 97 4.27 2.29 1.71
C GLY A 97 5.57 2.22 0.89
N HIS A 98 5.98 3.29 0.21
CA HIS A 98 7.25 3.34 -0.54
C HIS A 98 8.50 3.24 0.37
N SER A 99 8.37 3.65 1.64
CA SER A 99 9.40 3.56 2.67
C SER A 99 8.81 2.94 3.93
N THR A 100 9.29 1.75 4.32
CA THR A 100 8.82 1.02 5.50
C THR A 100 9.98 0.49 6.35
N PRO A 101 9.83 0.43 7.69
CA PRO A 101 10.88 -0.04 8.58
C PRO A 101 11.08 -1.56 8.38
N ASN A 102 12.28 -1.93 7.95
CA ASN A 102 12.63 -3.34 7.76
C ASN A 102 13.12 -4.01 9.05
N THR A 103 13.61 -3.23 10.02
CA THR A 103 14.14 -3.76 11.29
C THR A 103 13.02 -3.99 12.30
N ILE A 104 13.20 -4.97 13.18
CA ILE A 104 12.26 -5.24 14.29
C ILE A 104 12.10 -3.97 15.17
N GLY A 105 13.21 -3.32 15.51
CA GLY A 105 13.20 -2.08 16.30
C GLY A 105 12.44 -0.93 15.62
N GLY A 106 12.62 -0.74 14.31
CA GLY A 106 11.89 0.26 13.55
C GLY A 106 10.38 0.00 13.53
N LYS A 107 9.97 -1.26 13.34
CA LYS A 107 8.55 -1.67 13.37
C LYS A 107 7.92 -1.43 14.74
N LEU A 108 8.59 -1.85 15.81
CA LEU A 108 8.12 -1.62 17.19
C LEU A 108 8.02 -0.12 17.49
N PHE A 109 9.04 0.65 17.14
CA PHE A 109 9.02 2.10 17.32
C PHE A 109 7.85 2.74 16.56
N THR A 110 7.61 2.37 15.30
CA THR A 110 6.46 2.88 14.54
C THR A 110 5.13 2.57 15.23
N MET A 111 4.95 1.39 15.81
CA MET A 111 3.71 1.04 16.52
C MET A 111 3.46 1.96 17.72
N PHE A 112 4.48 2.17 18.56
CA PHE A 112 4.36 3.09 19.71
C PHE A 112 4.25 4.55 19.29
N TYR A 113 5.00 4.96 18.26
CA TYR A 113 4.95 6.30 17.70
C TYR A 113 3.55 6.63 17.15
N ALA A 114 2.93 5.70 16.41
CA ALA A 114 1.58 5.87 15.87
C ALA A 114 0.51 5.92 16.98
N MET A 115 0.65 5.08 18.02
CA MET A 115 -0.29 5.03 19.16
C MET A 115 -0.45 6.39 19.86
N VAL A 116 0.66 7.14 20.00
CA VAL A 116 0.67 8.47 20.62
C VAL A 116 0.45 9.57 19.58
N GLY A 117 1.07 9.44 18.40
CA GLY A 117 1.05 10.45 17.35
C GLY A 117 -0.33 10.67 16.74
N ILE A 118 -1.06 9.62 16.38
CA ILE A 118 -2.36 9.75 15.69
C ILE A 118 -3.37 10.54 16.54
N PRO A 119 -3.58 10.24 17.85
CA PRO A 119 -4.45 11.06 18.70
C PRO A 119 -4.00 12.52 18.79
N LEU A 120 -2.68 12.78 18.93
CA LEU A 120 -2.15 14.14 18.98
C LEU A 120 -2.40 14.91 17.67
N GLY A 121 -2.18 14.26 16.53
CA GLY A 121 -2.45 14.84 15.21
C GLY A 121 -3.92 15.15 15.00
N LEU A 122 -4.81 14.25 15.41
CA LEU A 122 -6.27 14.49 15.36
C LEU A 122 -6.66 15.68 16.23
N VAL A 123 -6.13 15.82 17.45
CA VAL A 123 -6.41 16.98 18.30
C VAL A 123 -5.91 18.26 17.65
N MET A 124 -4.68 18.27 17.12
CA MET A 124 -4.08 19.45 16.48
C MET A 124 -4.87 19.93 15.25
N ILE A 125 -5.41 19.02 14.43
CA ILE A 125 -6.22 19.36 13.25
C ILE A 125 -7.62 19.88 13.64
N ASN A 126 -8.15 19.42 14.78
CA ASN A 126 -9.47 19.82 15.29
C ASN A 126 -9.43 21.04 16.23
N LEU A 127 -8.24 21.61 16.50
CA LEU A 127 -8.03 22.81 17.32
C LEU A 127 -8.01 24.05 16.43
#